data_AF-A0A509EG28-F1
#
_entry.id   AF-A0A509EG28-F1
#
_cell.length_a   1.000
_cell.length_b   1.000
_cell.length_c   1.000
_cell.angle_alpha   90.00
_cell.angle_beta   90.00
_cell.angle_gamma   90.00
#
_symmetry.space_group_name_H-M   'P 1'
#
loop_
_entity.id
_entity.type
_entity.pdbx_description
1 polymer ?
#
loop_
_entity_poly.entity_id
_entity_poly.type
_entity_poly.pdbx_seq_one_letter_code
_entity_poly.pdbx_strand_id
1 'polypeptide(L)'
;MSNVVPFRQRQPVAQLARCEVVAVAGDLLTLLEQLEDVCARAAATGRPALEVERTVQHLLDAVSAVERALDCIGEGEQAEPA
;
A
#
# COMPACT_ATOMS: atom_id res chain seq x y z
N MET A 1 -30.12 -2.49 -1.32
CA MET A 1 -29.54 -1.42 -2.16
C MET A 1 -28.03 -1.62 -2.15
N SER A 2 -27.46 -2.25 -3.19
CA SER A 2 -26.01 -2.53 -3.27
C SER A 2 -25.33 -1.42 -4.06
N ASN A 3 -24.51 -0.60 -3.39
CA ASN A 3 -23.68 0.39 -4.04
C ASN A 3 -22.42 -0.30 -4.54
N VAL A 4 -22.43 -0.71 -5.81
CA VAL A 4 -21.25 -1.22 -6.49
C VAL A 4 -20.32 -0.03 -6.75
N VAL A 5 -19.21 0.03 -6.04
CA VAL A 5 -18.15 1.02 -6.30
C VAL A 5 -17.45 0.58 -7.60
N PRO A 6 -17.40 1.43 -8.65
CA PRO A 6 -16.73 1.06 -9.88
C PRO A 6 -15.22 0.91 -9.61
N PHE A 7 -14.64 -0.19 -10.09
CA PHE A 7 -13.19 -0.38 -10.11
C PHE A 7 -12.55 0.81 -10.86
N ARG A 8 -11.67 1.56 -10.19
CA ARG A 8 -10.92 2.65 -10.82
C ARG A 8 -10.16 2.09 -12.02
N GLN A 9 -10.42 2.65 -13.20
CA GLN A 9 -9.65 2.34 -14.40
C GLN A 9 -8.19 2.76 -14.16
N ARG A 10 -7.26 1.85 -14.44
CA ARG A 10 -5.81 2.08 -14.29
C ARG A 10 -5.41 3.16 -15.29
N GLN A 11 -5.18 4.39 -14.81
CA GLN A 11 -4.69 5.46 -15.67
C GLN A 11 -3.33 5.06 -16.26
N PRO A 12 -3.09 5.29 -17.57
CA PRO A 12 -1.77 5.12 -18.13
C PRO A 12 -0.82 6.06 -17.38
N VAL A 13 0.32 5.53 -16.94
CA VAL A 13 1.35 6.30 -16.26
C VAL A 13 1.87 7.31 -17.28
N ALA A 14 1.27 8.50 -17.31
CA ALA A 14 1.86 9.66 -17.94
C ALA A 14 3.28 9.76 -17.37
N GLN A 15 4.28 9.96 -18.22
CA GLN A 15 5.68 10.12 -17.82
C GLN A 15 5.75 11.18 -16.71
N LEU A 16 5.73 10.72 -15.46
CA LEU A 16 5.72 11.58 -14.30
C LEU A 16 7.08 12.28 -14.31
N ALA A 17 7.04 13.62 -14.28
CA ALA A 17 8.23 14.44 -14.06
C ALA A 17 9.02 13.83 -12.89
N ARG A 18 10.37 13.80 -13.01
CA ARG A 18 11.30 13.25 -12.01
C ARG A 18 10.74 13.40 -10.59
N CYS A 19 10.13 12.34 -10.07
CA CYS A 19 9.63 12.32 -8.71
C CYS A 19 10.84 12.29 -7.78
N GLU A 20 10.82 13.10 -6.74
CA GLU A 20 11.82 13.01 -5.68
C GLU A 20 11.63 11.66 -4.97
N VAL A 21 12.57 10.74 -5.20
CA VAL A 21 12.60 9.39 -4.64
C VAL A 21 12.40 9.42 -3.12
N VAL A 22 13.00 10.41 -2.46
CA VAL A 22 12.88 10.65 -1.01
C VAL A 22 11.44 10.99 -0.60
N ALA A 23 10.73 11.81 -1.37
CA ALA A 23 9.34 12.16 -1.09
C ALA A 23 8.44 10.93 -1.22
N VAL A 24 8.64 10.13 -2.28
CA VAL A 24 7.87 8.88 -2.49
C VAL A 24 8.16 7.87 -1.38
N ALA A 25 9.40 7.71 -0.95
CA ALA A 25 9.75 6.84 0.18
C ALA A 25 9.08 7.32 1.48
N GLY A 26 9.07 8.64 1.74
CA GLY A 26 8.39 9.22 2.89
C GLY A 26 6.87 8.97 2.89
N ASP A 27 6.23 9.09 1.72
CA ASP A 27 4.81 8.81 1.55
C ASP A 27 4.50 7.31 1.79
N LEU A 28 5.35 6.41 1.31
CA LEU A 28 5.18 4.96 1.49
C LEU A 28 5.39 4.54 2.95
N LEU A 29 6.33 5.14 3.67
CA LEU A 29 6.50 4.92 5.12
C LEU A 29 5.26 5.39 5.89
N THR A 30 4.74 6.58 5.56
CA THR A 30 3.49 7.09 6.15
C THR A 30 2.31 6.16 5.87
N LEU A 31 2.26 5.56 4.68
CA LEU A 31 1.21 4.62 4.30
C LEU A 31 1.31 3.31 5.10
N LEU A 32 2.51 2.82 5.42
CA LEU A 32 2.70 1.63 6.27
C LEU A 32 2.12 1.85 7.66
N GLU A 33 2.45 2.97 8.31
CA GLU A 33 1.91 3.32 9.63
C GLU A 33 0.38 3.36 9.62
N GLN A 34 -0.21 3.96 8.59
CA GLN A 34 -1.67 4.01 8.44
C GLN A 34 -2.28 2.61 8.22
N LEU A 35 -1.62 1.73 7.50
CA LEU A 35 -2.11 0.37 7.25
C LEU A 35 -2.09 -0.47 8.54
N GLU A 36 -1.05 -0.35 9.36
CA GLU A 36 -0.98 -1.01 10.67
C GLU A 36 -2.12 -0.59 11.59
N ASP A 37 -2.39 0.72 11.67
CA ASP A 37 -3.53 1.25 12.42
C ASP A 37 -4.87 0.72 11.88
N VAL A 38 -5.01 0.65 10.56
CA VAL A 38 -6.22 0.11 9.91
C VAL A 38 -6.39 -1.38 10.22
N CYS A 39 -5.32 -2.18 10.25
CA CYS A 39 -5.36 -3.59 10.67
C CYS A 39 -5.91 -3.72 12.10
N ALA A 40 -5.38 -2.95 13.05
CA ALA A 40 -5.82 -2.99 14.44
C ALA A 40 -7.31 -2.63 14.58
N ARG A 41 -7.76 -1.59 13.86
CA ARG A 41 -9.18 -1.20 13.86
C ARG A 41 -10.06 -2.22 13.14
N ALA A 42 -9.58 -2.85 12.07
CA ALA A 42 -10.32 -3.87 11.32
C ALA A 42 -10.61 -5.09 12.22
N ALA A 43 -9.63 -5.50 13.03
CA ALA A 43 -9.80 -6.54 14.03
C ALA A 43 -10.89 -6.22 15.08
N ALA A 44 -11.12 -4.93 15.36
CA ALA A 44 -12.10 -4.45 16.34
C ALA A 44 -13.51 -4.17 15.77
N THR A 45 -13.78 -4.46 14.49
CA THR A 45 -15.02 -4.05 13.81
C THR A 45 -16.30 -4.81 14.24
N GLY A 46 -16.19 -5.83 15.10
CA GLY A 46 -17.35 -6.61 15.56
C GLY A 46 -18.05 -7.41 14.45
N ARG A 47 -17.36 -7.67 13.34
CA ARG A 47 -17.82 -8.48 12.21
C ARG A 47 -17.66 -9.99 12.50
N PRO A 48 -18.30 -10.87 11.72
CA PRO A 48 -18.06 -12.31 11.81
C PRO A 48 -16.55 -12.64 11.69
N ALA A 49 -16.05 -13.58 12.51
CA ALA A 49 -14.62 -13.87 12.62
C ALA A 49 -13.94 -14.13 11.27
N LEU A 50 -14.57 -14.94 10.39
CA LEU A 50 -14.04 -15.23 9.06
C LEU A 50 -13.92 -14.00 8.15
N GLU A 51 -14.83 -13.02 8.29
CA GLU A 51 -14.75 -11.77 7.52
C GLU A 51 -13.62 -10.88 8.05
N VAL A 52 -13.44 -10.84 9.38
CA VAL A 52 -12.34 -10.11 10.03
C VAL A 52 -11.00 -10.70 9.62
N GLU A 53 -10.84 -12.02 9.72
CA GLU A 53 -9.61 -12.73 9.33
C GLU A 53 -9.22 -12.45 7.88
N ARG A 54 -10.17 -12.55 6.94
CA ARG A 54 -9.92 -12.23 5.53
C ARG A 54 -9.55 -10.77 5.32
N THR A 55 -10.23 -9.87 6.01
CA THR A 55 -9.96 -8.42 5.91
C THR A 55 -8.56 -8.11 6.43
N VAL A 56 -8.18 -8.64 7.58
CA VAL A 56 -6.84 -8.49 8.16
C VAL A 56 -5.79 -9.08 7.23
N GLN A 57 -6.04 -10.26 6.65
CA GLN A 57 -5.11 -10.86 5.70
C GLN A 57 -4.88 -9.97 4.47
N HIS A 58 -5.94 -9.42 3.87
CA HIS A 58 -5.80 -8.51 2.73
C HIS A 58 -5.01 -7.23 3.07
N LEU A 59 -5.15 -6.73 4.30
CA LEU A 59 -4.38 -5.58 4.76
C LEU A 59 -2.91 -5.93 5.00
N LEU A 60 -2.61 -7.11 5.55
CA LEU A 60 -1.24 -7.61 5.69
C LEU A 60 -0.57 -7.83 4.32
N ASP A 61 -1.31 -8.37 3.35
CA ASP A 61 -0.82 -8.50 1.98
C ASP A 61 -0.48 -7.13 1.36
N ALA A 62 -1.27 -6.10 1.68
CA ALA A 62 -0.99 -4.73 1.25
C ALA A 62 0.27 -4.16 1.92
N VAL A 63 0.47 -4.39 3.22
CA VAL A 63 1.69 -4.03 3.95
C VAL A 63 2.91 -4.63 3.25
N SER A 64 2.90 -5.95 3.00
CA SER A 64 4.00 -6.63 2.30
C SER A 64 4.24 -6.14 0.87
N ALA A 65 3.22 -5.60 0.20
CA ALA A 65 3.38 -4.99 -1.12
C ALA A 65 4.04 -3.61 -1.04
N VAL A 66 3.72 -2.82 0.00
CA VAL A 66 4.33 -1.51 0.23
C VAL A 66 5.78 -1.64 0.69
N GLU A 67 6.10 -2.60 1.56
CA GLU A 67 7.49 -2.92 1.95
C GLU A 67 8.34 -3.27 0.72
N ARG A 68 7.84 -4.14 -0.16
CA ARG A 68 8.53 -4.45 -1.43
C ARG A 68 8.72 -3.23 -2.32
N ALA A 69 7.76 -2.31 -2.34
CA ALA A 69 7.90 -1.09 -3.12
C ALA A 69 9.00 -0.19 -2.56
N LEU A 70 9.11 -0.09 -1.22
CA LEU A 70 10.20 0.62 -0.54
C LEU A 70 11.56 -0.03 -0.84
N ASP A 71 11.65 -1.35 -0.78
CA ASP A 71 12.88 -2.08 -1.11
C ASP A 71 13.33 -1.77 -2.55
N CYS A 72 12.41 -1.87 -3.53
CA CYS A 72 12.72 -1.55 -4.92
C CYS A 72 13.16 -0.09 -5.14
N ILE A 73 12.63 0.84 -4.36
CA ILE A 73 12.99 2.25 -4.42
C ILE A 73 14.38 2.48 -3.79
N GLY A 74 14.66 1.85 -2.64
CA GLY A 74 15.95 1.94 -1.95
C GLY A 74 17.10 1.27 -2.72
N GLU A 75 16.83 0.19 -3.45
CA GLU A 75 17.82 -0.49 -4.30
C GLU A 75 18.18 0.32 -5.57
N GLY A 76 17.29 1.21 -6.03
CA GLY A 76 17.50 2.03 -7.22
C GLY A 76 18.66 3.03 -7.12
N GLU A 77 19.04 3.46 -5.91
CA GLU A 77 20.23 4.30 -5.68
C GLU A 77 21.55 3.50 -5.75
N GLN A 78 21.52 2.18 -5.56
CA GLN A 78 22.74 1.35 -5.59
C GLN A 78 23.11 0.87 -7.01
N ALA A 79 22.20 1.03 -7.96
CA ALA A 79 22.35 0.58 -9.34
C ALA A 79 22.92 1.67 -10.28
N GLU A 80 23.79 2.57 -9.78
CA GLU A 80 24.67 3.34 -10.67
C GLU A 80 25.79 2.40 -11.18
N PRO A 81 25.85 2.09 -12.48
CA PRO A 81 26.95 1.31 -13.03
C PRO A 81 28.17 2.21 -13.22
N ALA A 82 29.32 1.74 -12.73
CA ALA A 82 30.65 2.30 -13.01
C ALA A 82 31.06 2.14 -14.47
#